data_AF-A0AAN6RLC6-F1
#
_entry.id   AF-A0AAN6RLC6-F1
#
_cell.length_a   1.000
_cell.length_b   1.000
_cell.length_c   1.000
_cell.angle_alpha   90.00
_cell.angle_beta   90.00
_cell.angle_gamma   90.00
#
_symmetry.space_group_name_H-M   'P 1'
#
loop_
_entity.id
_entity.type
_entity.pdbx_description
1 polymer ?
#
loop_
_entity_poly.entity_id
_entity_poly.type
_entity_poly.pdbx_seq_one_letter_code
_entity_poly.pdbx_strand_id
1 'polypeptide(L)'
;MKMKKRVLCVYDGPRRLWKDDMMLDQEFEVRVPMDDGKSYVTDLDVQTLERAAALHDASPEEKGPWIPDNVMGARQGMPVAGEVHRFMV
;
A
#
# COMPACT_ATOMS: atom_id res chain seq x y z
N MET A 1 2.86 15.12 21.74
CA MET A 1 2.22 14.30 20.68
C MET A 1 2.26 15.03 19.35
N LYS A 2 3.39 14.92 18.65
CA LYS A 2 3.49 15.25 17.23
C LYS A 2 3.55 13.95 16.47
N MET A 3 2.39 13.43 16.08
CA MET A 3 2.31 12.17 15.34
C MET A 3 2.63 12.40 13.87
N LYS A 4 3.55 11.63 13.32
CA LYS A 4 3.86 11.57 11.89
C LYS A 4 2.98 10.48 11.26
N LYS A 5 2.14 10.87 10.30
CA LYS A 5 1.36 9.95 9.49
C LYS A 5 2.12 9.56 8.23
N ARG A 6 2.23 8.26 7.97
CA ARG A 6 2.72 7.70 6.70
C ARG A 6 1.68 6.73 6.17
N VAL A 7 1.25 6.94 4.93
CA VAL A 7 0.37 6.00 4.23
C VAL A 7 1.24 5.10 3.37
N LEU A 8 1.29 3.81 3.71
CA LEU A 8 1.95 2.77 2.92
C LEU A 8 0.92 2.15 1.97
N CYS A 9 1.22 2.14 0.68
CA CYS A 9 0.45 1.39 -0.30
C CYS A 9 1.39 0.43 -1.03
N VAL A 10 1.12 -0.87 -0.94
CA VAL A 10 1.92 -1.92 -1.57
C VAL A 10 1.17 -2.49 -2.75
N TYR A 11 1.87 -2.65 -3.86
CA TYR A 11 1.32 -3.09 -5.14
C TYR A 11 2.19 -4.18 -5.74
N ASP A 12 1.55 -5.17 -6.36
CA ASP A 12 2.16 -6.18 -7.21
C ASP A 12 1.63 -6.00 -8.64
N GLY A 13 2.38 -5.26 -9.45
CA GLY A 13 1.90 -4.75 -10.73
C GLY A 13 0.62 -3.92 -10.55
N PRO A 14 -0.49 -4.22 -11.27
CA PRO A 14 -1.76 -3.51 -11.11
C PRO A 14 -2.54 -3.90 -9.84
N ARG A 15 -2.16 -4.99 -9.16
CA ARG A 15 -2.84 -5.48 -7.96
C ARG A 15 -2.39 -4.66 -6.75
N ARG A 16 -3.31 -4.01 -6.04
CA ARG A 16 -3.02 -3.43 -4.72
C ARG A 16 -3.04 -4.53 -3.66
N LEU A 17 -1.89 -4.81 -3.04
CA LEU A 17 -1.76 -5.82 -1.98
C LEU A 17 -2.27 -5.31 -0.63
N TRP A 18 -1.87 -4.10 -0.23
CA TRP A 18 -2.25 -3.52 1.06
C TRP A 18 -2.22 -1.99 0.98
N LYS A 19 -3.13 -1.33 1.69
CA LYS A 19 -3.02 0.07 2.10
C LYS A 19 -3.06 0.13 3.64
N ASP A 20 -2.04 0.73 4.22
CA ASP A 20 -1.87 0.86 5.66
C ASP A 20 -1.56 2.31 6.05
N ASP A 21 -2.13 2.74 7.18
CA ASP A 21 -1.89 4.08 7.75
C ASP A 21 -0.99 3.92 8.98
N MET A 22 0.31 4.10 8.78
CA MET A 22 1.31 4.03 9.85
C MET A 22 1.39 5.37 10.59
N MET A 23 1.38 5.31 11.92
CA MET A 23 1.44 6.47 12.80
C MET A 23 2.55 6.26 13.83
N LEU A 24 3.53 7.17 13.88
CA LEU A 24 4.61 7.12 14.87
C LEU A 24 4.78 8.50 15.51
N ASP A 25 5.10 8.54 16.81
CA ASP A 25 5.39 9.80 17.48
C ASP A 25 6.77 10.31 17.04
N GLN A 26 6.82 11.57 16.59
CA GLN A 26 8.05 12.21 16.15
C GLN A 26 9.06 12.40 17.29
N GLU A 27 8.60 12.47 18.55
CA GLU A 27 9.49 12.66 19.71
C GLU A 27 10.39 11.44 19.96
N PHE A 28 9.97 10.25 19.54
CA PHE A 28 10.70 8.99 19.75
C PHE A 28 11.25 8.38 18.45
N GLU A 29 11.25 9.13 17.35
CA GLU A 29 11.77 8.65 16.05
C GLU A 29 13.30 8.48 16.13
N VAL A 30 13.76 7.24 16.00
CA VAL A 30 15.20 6.93 15.94
C VAL A 30 15.73 7.27 14.55
N ARG A 31 16.85 8.02 14.49
CA ARG A 31 17.47 8.46 13.23
C ARG A 31 18.92 8.00 13.14
N VAL A 32 19.23 7.23 12.10
CA VAL A 32 20.59 6.78 11.79
C VAL A 32 21.12 7.64 10.63
N PRO A 33 22.20 8.41 10.83
CA PRO A 33 22.76 9.25 9.78
C PRO A 33 23.40 8.40 8.67
N MET A 34 23.31 8.88 7.42
CA MET A 34 24.01 8.29 6.28
C MET A 34 25.36 8.98 6.04
N ASP A 35 26.21 8.35 5.22
CA ASP A 35 27.59 8.82 4.94
C ASP A 35 27.65 10.22 4.30
N ASP A 36 26.53 10.68 3.72
CA ASP A 36 26.39 12.01 3.13
C ASP A 36 26.25 13.15 4.17
N GLY A 37 26.06 12.80 5.45
CA GLY A 37 25.91 13.73 6.58
C GLY A 37 24.66 14.62 6.52
N LYS A 38 23.78 14.43 5.54
CA LYS A 38 22.56 15.24 5.33
C LYS A 38 21.30 14.41 5.45
N SER A 39 21.40 13.14 5.11
CA SER A 39 20.28 12.23 5.09
C SER A 39 20.36 11.26 6.27
N TYR A 40 19.20 10.73 6.64
CA TYR A 40 19.09 9.77 7.72
C TYR A 40 18.03 8.72 7.38
N VAL A 41 18.20 7.52 7.90
CA VAL A 41 17.21 6.46 7.88
C VAL A 41 16.49 6.46 9.22
N THR A 42 15.17 6.36 9.22
CA THR A 42 14.39 6.23 10.45
C THR A 42 13.88 4.81 10.67
N ASP A 43 13.55 4.51 11.91
CA ASP A 43 12.79 3.30 12.27
C ASP A 43 11.51 3.12 11.45
N LEU A 44 10.79 4.22 11.16
CA LEU A 44 9.62 4.20 10.31
C LEU A 44 9.96 3.80 8.86
N ASP A 45 11.12 4.20 8.34
CA ASP A 45 11.59 3.78 7.01
C ASP A 45 11.87 2.28 6.98
N VAL A 46 12.55 1.76 8.00
CA VAL A 46 12.82 0.32 8.14
C VAL A 46 11.52 -0.48 8.20
N GLN A 47 10.58 -0.09 9.08
CA GLN A 47 9.28 -0.76 9.18
C GLN A 47 8.47 -0.69 7.89
N THR A 48 8.60 0.40 7.13
CA THR A 48 7.92 0.53 5.83
C THR A 48 8.44 -0.53 4.85
N LEU A 49 9.76 -0.73 4.80
CA LEU A 49 10.39 -1.72 3.93
C LEU A 49 10.08 -3.15 4.38
N GLU A 50 10.16 -3.43 5.67
CA GLU A 50 9.85 -4.77 6.22
C GLU A 50 8.40 -5.19 5.94
N ARG A 51 7.43 -4.27 6.12
CA ARG A 51 6.02 -4.56 5.80
C ARG A 51 5.79 -4.82 4.31
N ALA A 52 6.47 -4.05 3.45
CA ALA A 52 6.39 -4.26 2.01
C ALA A 52 7.01 -5.61 1.62
N ALA A 53 8.20 -5.93 2.15
CA ALA A 53 8.88 -7.20 1.92
C ALA A 53 8.01 -8.39 2.36
N ALA A 54 7.43 -8.35 3.56
CA ALA A 54 6.56 -9.42 4.06
C ALA A 54 5.38 -9.73 3.13
N LEU A 55 4.78 -8.72 2.49
CA LEU A 55 3.70 -8.91 1.51
C LEU A 55 4.21 -9.52 0.19
N HIS A 56 5.37 -9.05 -0.28
CA HIS A 56 5.97 -9.54 -1.52
C HIS A 56 6.53 -10.95 -1.39
N ASP A 57 7.06 -11.29 -0.22
CA ASP A 57 7.67 -12.59 0.08
C ASP A 57 6.66 -13.63 0.58
N ALA A 58 5.41 -13.22 0.85
CA ALA A 58 4.35 -14.15 1.22
C ALA A 58 4.22 -15.29 0.20
N SER A 59 4.05 -16.51 0.71
CA SER A 59 3.89 -17.71 -0.12
C SER A 59 2.65 -17.62 -1.01
N PRO A 60 2.59 -18.35 -2.15
CA PRO A 60 1.39 -18.43 -2.96
C PRO A 60 0.14 -18.83 -2.17
N GLU A 61 0.30 -19.72 -1.19
CA GLU A 61 -0.75 -20.19 -0.28
C GLU A 61 -1.27 -19.06 0.62
N GLU A 62 -0.38 -18.22 1.17
CA GLU A 62 -0.75 -17.08 2.02
C GLU A 62 -1.35 -15.92 1.21
N LYS A 63 -0.87 -15.69 -0.01
CA LYS A 63 -1.36 -14.63 -0.91
C LYS A 63 -2.79 -14.87 -1.39
N GLY A 64 -3.19 -16.14 -1.43
CA GLY A 64 -4.48 -16.59 -1.97
C GLY A 64 -4.68 -16.24 -3.45
N PRO A 65 -5.82 -16.67 -4.03
CA PRO A 65 -6.18 -16.29 -5.39
C PRO A 65 -6.35 -14.77 -5.48
N TRP A 66 -5.90 -14.18 -6.59
CA TRP A 66 -6.18 -12.78 -6.86
C TRP A 66 -7.67 -12.60 -7.11
N ILE A 67 -8.33 -11.81 -6.27
CA ILE A 67 -9.72 -11.42 -6.45
C ILE A 67 -9.71 -9.93 -6.82
N PRO A 68 -9.97 -9.59 -8.09
CA PRO A 68 -10.01 -8.21 -8.56
C PRO A 68 -11.29 -7.49 -8.10
N ASP A 69 -11.51 -7.32 -6.78
CA ASP A 69 -12.64 -6.51 -6.26
C ASP A 69 -12.48 -6.08 -4.78
N ASN A 70 -11.45 -6.54 -4.06
CA ASN A 70 -11.37 -6.42 -2.59
C ASN A 70 -11.06 -5.00 -2.09
N VAL A 71 -10.92 -4.04 -3.00
CA VAL A 71 -10.72 -2.64 -2.67
C VAL A 71 -12.08 -2.05 -2.34
N MET A 72 -12.47 -2.05 -1.06
CA MET A 72 -13.60 -1.24 -0.58
C MET A 72 -13.47 0.19 -1.12
N GLY A 73 -14.33 0.54 -2.08
CA GLY A 73 -14.29 1.79 -2.86
C GLY A 73 -14.18 1.62 -4.38
N ALA A 74 -13.87 0.43 -4.89
CA ALA A 74 -14.07 0.09 -6.30
C ALA A 74 -15.57 -0.07 -6.53
N ARG A 75 -16.16 0.83 -7.32
CA ARG A 75 -17.58 0.82 -7.64
C ARG A 75 -17.95 -0.53 -8.26
N GLN A 76 -18.82 -1.26 -7.55
CA GLN A 76 -19.61 -2.32 -8.15
C GLN A 76 -20.43 -1.69 -9.29
N GLY A 77 -20.17 -2.13 -10.52
CA GLY A 77 -20.89 -1.69 -11.72
C GLY A 77 -20.18 -0.62 -12.55
N MET A 78 -19.23 -1.03 -13.39
CA MET A 78 -19.07 -0.39 -14.70
C MET A 78 -19.38 -1.45 -15.75
N PRO A 79 -20.33 -1.20 -16.68
CA PRO A 79 -20.55 -2.11 -17.78
C PRO A 79 -19.29 -2.13 -18.64
N VAL A 80 -18.89 -3.34 -19.06
CA VAL A 80 -17.85 -3.55 -20.06
C VAL A 80 -18.16 -2.68 -21.28
N ALA A 81 -17.16 -1.94 -21.75
CA ALA A 81 -17.25 -1.08 -22.92
C ALA A 81 -17.61 -1.93 -24.17
N GLY A 82 -18.91 -2.10 -24.39
CA GLY A 82 -19.45 -2.96 -25.44
C GLY A 82 -20.99 -2.98 -25.50
N GLU A 83 -21.69 -2.55 -24.44
CA GLU A 83 -23.15 -2.72 -24.34
C GLU A 83 -23.93 -1.39 -24.22
N VAL A 84 -23.50 -0.34 -24.94
CA VAL A 84 -24.21 0.97 -24.97
C VAL A 84 -24.96 1.25 -26.29
N HIS A 85 -25.24 0.23 -27.10
CA HIS A 85 -25.91 0.40 -28.42
C HIS A 85 -27.20 -0.41 -28.60
N ARG A 86 -27.94 -0.66 -27.51
CA ARG A 86 -29.30 -1.19 -27.60
C ARG A 86 -30.04 -0.70 -26.35
N PHE A 87 -31.30 -0.30 -26.48
CA PHE A 87 -32.12 0.40 -25.47
C PHE A 87 -32.05 1.94 -25.50
N MET A 88 -32.39 2.50 -26.67
CA MET A 88 -33.23 3.69 -26.72
C MET A 88 -34.18 3.56 -27.92
N VAL A 89 -35.35 2.95 -27.68
CA VAL A 89 -36.60 3.16 -28.42
C VAL A 89 -37.73 3.06 -27.41
#